data_AF-A0A0F7S7F2-F1
#
_entry.id   AF-A0A0F7S7F2-F1
#
_cell.length_a   1.000
_cell.length_b   1.000
_cell.length_c   1.000
_cell.angle_alpha   90.00
_cell.angle_beta   90.00
_cell.angle_gamma   90.00
#
_symmetry.space_group_name_H-M   'P 1'
#
loop_
_entity.id
_entity.type
_entity.pdbx_description
1 polymer ?
#
loop_
_entity_poly.entity_id
_entity_poly.type
_entity_poly.pdbx_seq_one_letter_code
_entity_poly.pdbx_strand_id
1 'polypeptide(L)'
;MRDAPSEAARTSTLTIPPSTKLVLKQQETALKGIESFELPRSNIIKCAKSDIPDSVQLRKEVQQALVKSATVFISYLTATAHDNATKKKGKIITAQHVFDGVEEEPDQSVRLDDDAADASMLRKSLHAQDDADEDQLMDED
;
A
#
# COMPACT_ATOMS: atom_id res chain seq x y z
N MET A 1 55.22 -59.16 -1.95
CA MET A 1 55.05 -57.69 -1.85
C MET A 1 54.23 -57.26 -3.05
N ARG A 2 52.94 -56.93 -2.87
CA ARG A 2 52.38 -55.55 -2.80
C ARG A 2 52.58 -54.82 -4.14
N ASP A 3 51.55 -54.39 -4.88
CA ASP A 3 50.44 -53.54 -4.45
C ASP A 3 49.15 -53.74 -5.27
N ALA A 4 48.02 -53.53 -4.60
CA ALA A 4 46.71 -53.32 -5.21
C ALA A 4 46.51 -51.83 -5.52
N PRO A 5 45.82 -51.43 -6.60
CA PRO A 5 45.38 -50.05 -6.75
C PRO A 5 44.20 -49.80 -5.80
N SER A 6 44.44 -48.97 -4.80
CA SER A 6 43.45 -48.43 -3.87
C SER A 6 42.45 -47.55 -4.63
N GLU A 7 41.24 -48.07 -4.82
CA GLU A 7 40.08 -47.30 -5.25
C GLU A 7 39.63 -46.42 -4.07
N ALA A 8 40.31 -45.28 -3.91
CA ALA A 8 39.94 -44.28 -2.92
C ALA A 8 38.58 -43.68 -3.33
N ALA A 9 37.56 -44.06 -2.57
CA ALA A 9 36.23 -43.49 -2.57
C ALA A 9 36.31 -41.96 -2.70
N ARG A 10 35.80 -41.44 -3.81
CA ARG A 10 35.56 -40.01 -3.97
C ARG A 10 34.39 -39.64 -3.05
N THR A 11 34.67 -39.43 -1.78
CA THR A 11 33.77 -38.70 -0.89
C THR A 11 33.83 -37.25 -1.34
N SER A 12 33.04 -36.92 -2.37
CA SER A 12 32.84 -35.55 -2.81
C SER A 12 32.11 -34.81 -1.70
N THR A 13 32.87 -34.23 -0.77
CA THR A 13 32.38 -33.22 0.15
C THR A 13 31.86 -32.07 -0.68
N LEU A 14 30.54 -31.99 -0.84
CA LEU A 14 29.86 -30.89 -1.51
C LEU A 14 30.15 -29.61 -0.73
N THR A 15 31.19 -28.91 -1.16
CA THR A 15 31.58 -27.61 -0.58
C THR A 15 30.62 -26.59 -1.15
N ILE A 16 29.56 -26.29 -0.42
CA ILE A 16 28.59 -25.26 -0.77
C ILE A 16 29.34 -23.92 -0.78
N PRO A 17 29.36 -23.19 -1.92
CA PRO A 17 30.01 -21.89 -2.01
C PRO A 17 29.47 -20.94 -0.91
N PRO A 18 30.32 -20.10 -0.30
CA PRO A 18 29.90 -19.16 0.74
C PRO A 18 28.75 -18.24 0.28
N SER A 19 28.71 -17.90 -1.01
CA SER A 19 27.62 -17.15 -1.65
C SER A 19 26.27 -17.86 -1.54
N THR A 20 26.23 -19.19 -1.67
CA THR A 20 25.00 -19.98 -1.57
C THR A 20 24.48 -20.01 -0.13
N LYS A 21 25.36 -20.04 0.88
CA LYS A 21 24.95 -19.93 2.29
C LYS A 21 24.34 -18.56 2.62
N LEU A 22 24.88 -17.49 2.05
CA LEU A 22 24.33 -16.14 2.18
C LEU A 22 22.95 -16.03 1.52
N VAL A 23 22.80 -16.55 0.30
CA VAL A 23 21.52 -16.56 -0.41
C VAL A 23 20.47 -17.35 0.37
N LEU A 24 20.79 -18.55 0.87
CA LEU A 24 19.85 -19.35 1.67
C LEU A 24 19.40 -18.63 2.94
N LYS A 25 20.33 -17.98 3.67
CA LYS A 25 19.99 -17.21 4.88
C LYS A 25 19.09 -16.00 4.58
N GLN A 26 19.35 -15.32 3.47
CA GLN A 26 18.54 -14.20 3.02
C GLN A 26 17.14 -14.67 2.59
N GLN A 27 17.06 -15.84 1.94
CA GLN A 27 15.81 -16.48 1.55
C GLN A 27 15.00 -16.97 2.76
N GLU A 28 15.63 -17.57 3.77
CA GLU A 28 14.98 -17.93 5.04
C GLU A 28 14.42 -16.71 5.78
N THR A 29 15.14 -15.59 5.74
CA THR A 29 14.67 -14.33 6.33
C THR A 29 13.48 -13.77 5.55
N ALA A 30 13.50 -13.85 4.22
CA ALA A 30 12.39 -13.44 3.36
C ALA A 30 11.17 -14.38 3.45
N LEU A 31 11.39 -15.66 3.74
CA LEU A 31 10.35 -16.66 3.96
C LEU A 31 9.71 -16.55 5.36
N LYS A 32 10.33 -15.80 6.27
CA LYS A 32 9.77 -15.54 7.59
C LYS A 32 8.55 -14.61 7.44
N GLY A 33 7.36 -15.12 7.71
CA GLY A 33 6.11 -14.37 7.59
C GLY A 33 6.05 -13.12 8.48
N ILE A 34 5.13 -12.21 8.15
CA ILE A 34 4.95 -10.93 8.86
C ILE A 34 4.67 -11.11 10.35
N GLU A 35 4.17 -12.28 10.76
CA GLU A 35 3.92 -12.67 12.16
C GLU A 35 5.18 -12.56 13.03
N SER A 36 6.37 -12.69 12.42
CA SER A 36 7.65 -12.58 13.12
C SER A 36 8.07 -11.16 13.44
N PHE A 37 7.38 -10.17 12.90
CA PHE A 37 7.68 -8.75 13.02
C PHE A 37 6.49 -7.97 13.61
N GLU A 38 5.59 -8.67 14.30
CA GLU A 38 4.46 -8.04 14.99
C GLU A 38 4.97 -7.19 16.17
N LEU A 39 4.41 -5.99 16.29
CA LEU A 39 4.64 -5.11 17.42
C LEU A 39 3.87 -5.60 18.65
N PRO A 40 4.29 -5.24 19.88
CA PRO A 40 3.56 -5.60 21.09
C PRO A 40 2.10 -5.16 21.02
N ARG A 41 1.18 -6.14 21.01
CA ARG A 41 -0.26 -5.90 20.85
C ARG A 41 -0.79 -4.82 21.80
N SER A 42 -0.36 -4.81 23.06
CA SER A 42 -0.78 -3.83 24.05
C SER A 42 -0.56 -2.38 23.61
N ASN A 43 0.54 -2.12 22.88
CA ASN A 43 0.91 -0.76 22.49
C ASN A 43 0.05 -0.31 21.30
N ILE A 44 -0.17 -1.21 20.33
CA ILE A 44 -1.03 -0.96 19.17
C ILE A 44 -2.47 -0.69 19.61
N ILE A 45 -3.01 -1.50 20.52
CA ILE A 45 -4.39 -1.31 20.99
C ILE A 45 -4.56 -0.06 21.83
N LYS A 46 -3.58 0.28 22.67
CA LYS A 46 -3.60 1.56 23.41
C LYS A 46 -3.58 2.76 22.47
N CYS A 47 -2.76 2.72 21.42
CA CYS A 47 -2.72 3.76 20.40
C CYS A 47 -4.05 3.86 19.64
N ALA A 48 -4.62 2.74 19.17
CA ALA A 48 -5.92 2.78 18.48
C ALA A 48 -7.04 3.34 19.37
N LYS A 49 -7.02 3.02 20.67
CA LYS A 49 -8.01 3.52 21.63
C LYS A 49 -7.84 4.98 22.02
N SER A 50 -6.71 5.65 21.73
CA SER A 50 -6.60 7.09 22.06
C SER A 50 -7.57 7.94 21.26
N ASP A 51 -7.97 7.45 20.08
CA ASP A 51 -8.79 8.19 19.12
C ASP A 51 -10.20 7.57 18.98
N ILE A 52 -10.50 6.54 19.78
CA ILE A 52 -11.78 5.82 19.76
C ILE A 52 -12.48 6.01 21.11
N PRO A 53 -13.79 6.35 21.14
CA PRO A 53 -14.53 6.48 22.39
C PRO A 53 -14.54 5.19 23.23
N ASP A 54 -14.55 5.33 24.56
CA ASP A 54 -14.55 4.20 25.51
C ASP A 54 -15.76 3.25 25.37
N SER A 55 -16.85 3.73 24.78
CA SER A 55 -18.03 2.91 24.48
C SER A 55 -17.79 1.84 23.41
N VAL A 56 -16.75 2.01 22.58
CA VAL A 56 -16.45 1.12 21.45
C VAL A 56 -15.45 0.05 21.87
N GLN A 57 -15.83 -1.22 21.67
CA GLN A 57 -14.98 -2.36 21.94
C GLN A 57 -14.34 -2.90 20.65
N LEU A 58 -13.01 -3.00 20.64
CA LEU A 58 -12.26 -3.62 19.54
C LEU A 58 -12.31 -5.15 19.67
N ARG A 59 -12.96 -5.83 18.72
CA ARG A 59 -13.02 -7.31 18.66
C ARG A 59 -11.64 -7.91 18.37
N LYS A 60 -11.44 -9.19 18.72
CA LYS A 60 -10.17 -9.90 18.57
C LYS A 60 -9.60 -9.83 17.14
N GLU A 61 -10.44 -10.04 16.13
CA GLU A 61 -10.04 -9.99 14.72
C GLU A 61 -9.56 -8.59 14.30
N VAL A 62 -10.21 -7.53 14.80
CA VAL A 62 -9.79 -6.14 14.55
C VAL A 62 -8.44 -5.86 15.21
N GLN A 63 -8.26 -6.32 16.45
CA GLN A 63 -6.98 -6.19 17.14
C GLN A 63 -5.86 -6.90 16.38
N GLN A 64 -6.13 -8.09 15.84
CA GLN A 64 -5.14 -8.85 15.06
C GLN A 64 -4.84 -8.20 13.72
N ALA A 65 -5.87 -7.67 13.04
CA ALA A 65 -5.71 -6.91 11.80
C ALA A 65 -4.83 -5.68 12.03
N LEU A 66 -5.06 -4.91 13.10
CA LEU A 66 -4.25 -3.73 13.46
C LEU A 66 -2.77 -4.09 13.72
N VAL A 67 -2.52 -5.19 14.42
CA VAL A 67 -1.14 -5.63 14.70
C VAL A 67 -0.42 -6.01 13.42
N LYS A 68 -1.06 -6.79 12.54
CA LYS A 68 -0.47 -7.18 11.25
C LYS A 68 -0.33 -6.00 10.29
N SER A 69 -1.33 -5.11 10.24
CA SER A 69 -1.30 -3.94 9.37
C SER A 69 -0.21 -2.96 9.76
N ALA A 70 0.10 -2.81 11.06
CA ALA A 70 1.20 -1.97 11.51
C ALA A 70 2.55 -2.44 10.94
N THR A 71 2.80 -3.75 10.94
CA THR A 71 4.01 -4.33 10.32
C THR A 71 4.06 -4.04 8.82
N VAL A 72 2.96 -4.28 8.10
CA VAL A 72 2.88 -4.03 6.65
C VAL A 72 3.04 -2.54 6.33
N PHE A 73 2.45 -1.65 7.14
CA PHE A 73 2.55 -0.20 6.99
C PHE A 73 4.00 0.28 7.10
N ILE A 74 4.75 -0.21 8.09
CA ILE A 74 6.18 0.12 8.25
C ILE A 74 6.98 -0.37 7.04
N SER A 75 6.72 -1.60 6.57
CA SER A 75 7.39 -2.13 5.38
C SER A 75 7.08 -1.32 4.12
N TYR A 76 5.83 -0.94 3.93
CA TYR A 76 5.39 -0.10 2.81
C TYR A 76 6.09 1.26 2.85
N LEU A 77 6.01 1.97 3.97
CA LEU A 77 6.61 3.29 4.11
C LEU A 77 8.14 3.24 3.92
N THR A 78 8.79 2.17 4.41
CA THR A 78 10.22 1.96 4.20
C THR A 78 10.56 1.74 2.73
N ALA A 79 9.74 0.98 2.00
CA ALA A 79 9.94 0.75 0.57
C ALA A 79 9.75 2.05 -0.23
N THR A 80 8.68 2.80 0.02
CA THR A 80 8.43 4.09 -0.64
C THR A 80 9.54 5.10 -0.33
N ALA A 81 9.97 5.20 0.94
CA ALA A 81 11.06 6.09 1.33
C ALA A 81 12.41 5.67 0.71
N HIS A 82 12.66 4.36 0.59
CA HIS A 82 13.83 3.83 -0.09
C HIS A 82 13.86 4.23 -1.57
N ASP A 83 12.73 4.12 -2.26
CA ASP A 83 12.61 4.50 -3.67
C ASP A 83 12.84 6.01 -3.84
N ASN A 84 12.28 6.83 -2.94
CA ASN A 84 12.50 8.28 -2.93
C ASN A 84 13.96 8.67 -2.68
N ALA A 85 14.64 7.97 -1.77
CA ALA A 85 16.07 8.15 -1.53
C ALA A 85 16.91 7.77 -2.77
N THR A 86 16.57 6.64 -3.39
CA THR A 86 17.29 6.08 -4.54
C THR A 86 17.11 6.93 -5.80
N LYS A 87 15.91 7.52 -6.02
CA LYS A 87 15.65 8.49 -7.10
C LYS A 87 16.65 9.66 -7.06
N LYS A 88 17.05 10.09 -5.87
CA LYS A 88 18.04 11.17 -5.63
C LYS A 88 19.49 10.66 -5.61
N LYS A 89 19.75 9.40 -6.02
CA LYS A 89 21.05 8.69 -5.93
C LYS A 89 21.60 8.60 -4.49
N GLY A 90 20.74 8.77 -3.48
CA GLY A 90 21.08 8.66 -2.08
C GLY A 90 21.18 7.21 -1.63
N LYS A 91 22.14 6.90 -0.76
CA LYS A 91 22.30 5.57 -0.12
C LYS A 91 21.74 5.51 1.30
N ILE A 92 21.23 6.63 1.80
CA ILE A 92 20.76 6.81 3.18
C ILE A 92 19.31 7.27 3.12
N ILE A 93 18.43 6.54 3.80
CA ILE A 93 17.05 6.96 4.02
C ILE A 93 17.07 8.04 5.11
N THR A 94 16.51 9.21 4.81
CA THR A 94 16.43 10.34 5.73
C THR A 94 14.97 10.56 6.12
N ALA A 95 14.71 11.33 7.19
CA ALA A 95 13.36 11.66 7.61
C ALA A 95 12.53 12.31 6.48
N GLN A 96 13.18 13.13 5.64
CA GLN A 96 12.50 13.75 4.49
C GLN A 96 11.95 12.71 3.52
N HIS A 97 12.72 11.66 3.20
CA HIS A 97 12.26 10.60 2.29
C HIS A 97 11.04 9.84 2.84
N VAL A 98 10.93 9.76 4.18
CA VAL A 98 9.78 9.16 4.86
C VAL A 98 8.56 10.08 4.76
N PHE A 99 8.71 11.38 5.04
CA PHE A 99 7.61 12.34 4.91
C PHE A 99 7.11 12.46 3.47
N ASP A 100 8.03 12.54 2.49
CA ASP A 100 7.71 12.55 1.06
C ASP A 100 6.89 11.29 0.67
N GLY A 101 7.13 10.14 1.32
CA GLY A 101 6.39 8.90 1.08
C GLY A 101 5.03 8.80 1.77
N VAL A 102 4.74 9.65 2.76
CA VAL A 102 3.41 9.77 3.38
C VAL A 102 2.53 10.75 2.58
N GLU A 103 3.15 11.78 1.99
CA GLU A 103 2.47 12.83 1.22
C GLU A 103 2.06 12.39 -0.20
N GLU A 104 2.56 11.25 -0.67
CA GLU A 104 2.09 10.55 -1.88
C GLU A 104 0.70 9.88 -1.63
N GLU A 105 -0.21 10.61 -0.99
CA GLU A 105 -1.64 10.34 -0.95
C GLU A 105 -2.23 10.96 -2.24
N PRO A 106 -2.82 10.15 -3.13
CA PRO A 106 -3.34 10.66 -4.38
C PRO A 106 -4.52 11.58 -4.08
N ASP A 107 -4.31 12.88 -4.30
CA ASP A 107 -5.31 13.86 -4.70
C ASP A 107 -6.73 13.56 -4.18
N GLN A 108 -7.03 14.05 -2.98
CA GLN A 108 -8.36 14.01 -2.37
C GLN A 108 -9.41 14.85 -3.12
N SER A 109 -9.15 15.24 -4.37
CA SER A 109 -10.16 15.74 -5.30
C SER A 109 -10.78 14.58 -6.09
N VAL A 110 -11.59 13.78 -5.41
CA VAL A 110 -12.79 13.24 -6.09
C VAL A 110 -13.65 14.47 -6.36
N ARG A 111 -13.37 15.15 -7.48
CA ARG A 111 -14.17 16.26 -8.02
C ARG A 111 -15.55 15.67 -8.34
N LEU A 112 -16.45 15.75 -7.37
CA LEU A 112 -17.87 15.44 -7.55
C LEU A 112 -18.63 16.60 -8.22
N ASP A 113 -17.91 17.54 -8.86
CA ASP A 113 -18.50 18.77 -9.39
C ASP A 113 -18.68 18.78 -10.92
N ASP A 114 -18.19 17.78 -11.66
CA ASP A 114 -18.20 17.85 -13.13
C ASP A 114 -19.52 17.33 -13.77
N ASP A 115 -20.41 16.65 -13.03
CA ASP A 115 -21.72 16.18 -13.55
C ASP A 115 -22.89 17.16 -13.33
N ALA A 116 -22.75 18.17 -12.47
CA ALA A 116 -23.84 19.10 -12.15
C ALA A 116 -24.07 20.15 -13.26
N ALA A 117 -23.03 20.46 -14.05
CA ALA A 117 -23.10 21.47 -15.10
C ALA A 117 -24.02 21.04 -16.26
N ASP A 118 -24.01 19.76 -16.63
CA ASP A 118 -24.81 19.22 -17.73
C ASP A 118 -26.31 19.16 -17.39
N ALA A 119 -26.65 18.81 -16.15
CA ALA A 119 -28.04 18.79 -15.69
C ALA A 119 -28.69 20.20 -15.68
N SER A 120 -27.90 21.23 -15.36
CA SER A 120 -28.33 22.64 -15.42
C SER A 120 -28.61 23.08 -16.86
N MET A 121 -27.78 22.64 -17.82
CA MET A 121 -27.93 23.02 -19.22
C MET A 121 -29.16 22.35 -19.86
N LEU A 122 -29.45 21.09 -19.51
CA LEU A 122 -30.65 20.39 -19.98
C LEU A 122 -31.94 20.99 -19.43
N ARG A 123 -31.96 21.44 -18.16
CA ARG A 123 -33.12 22.09 -17.54
C ARG A 123 -33.42 23.47 -18.14
N LYS A 124 -32.39 24.17 -18.64
CA LYS A 124 -32.55 25.44 -19.37
C LYS A 124 -33.11 25.24 -20.78
N SER A 125 -32.72 24.17 -21.48
CA SER A 125 -33.27 23.87 -22.80
C SER A 125 -34.74 23.42 -22.77
N LEU A 126 -35.18 22.74 -21.69
CA LEU A 126 -36.60 22.34 -21.57
C LEU A 126 -37.55 23.52 -21.34
N HIS A 127 -37.12 24.56 -20.60
CA HIS A 127 -37.97 25.72 -20.34
C HIS A 127 -37.98 26.74 -21.48
N ALA A 128 -37.00 26.71 -22.40
CA ALA A 128 -36.96 27.62 -23.55
C ALA A 128 -37.92 27.22 -24.68
N GLN A 129 -38.58 26.06 -24.60
CA GLN A 129 -39.56 25.62 -25.60
C GLN A 129 -41.02 25.98 -25.22
N ASP A 130 -41.31 26.27 -23.95
CA ASP A 130 -42.68 26.64 -23.54
C ASP A 130 -43.00 28.12 -23.83
N ASP A 131 -41.99 28.98 -23.99
CA ASP A 131 -42.19 30.42 -24.29
C ASP A 131 -42.33 30.72 -25.80
N ALA A 132 -42.16 29.74 -26.68
CA ALA A 132 -42.17 29.94 -28.14
C ALA A 132 -43.53 29.66 -28.81
N ASP A 133 -44.48 29.07 -28.08
CA ASP A 133 -45.76 28.59 -28.62
C ASP A 133 -46.98 29.48 -28.24
N GLU A 134 -46.78 30.65 -27.60
CA GLU A 134 -47.89 31.55 -27.23
C GLU A 134 -48.05 32.80 -28.14
N ASP A 135 -47.14 33.03 -29.08
CA ASP A 135 -47.20 34.18 -30.02
C ASP A 135 -47.78 33.85 -31.41
N GLN A 136 -48.37 32.66 -31.62
CA GLN A 136 -48.96 32.26 -32.93
C GLN A 136 -50.46 31.94 -32.90
N LEU A 137 -51.20 32.45 -31.93
CA LEU A 137 -52.66 32.46 -32.01
C LEU A 137 -53.18 33.82 -31.57
N MET A 138 -53.26 34.76 -32.51
CA MET A 138 -54.31 35.78 -32.65
C MET A 138 -53.86 36.77 -33.73
N ASP A 139 -53.86 36.35 -35.00
CA ASP A 139 -54.01 37.28 -36.12
C ASP A 139 -54.68 36.56 -37.30
N GLU A 140 -55.71 37.23 -37.82
CA GLU A 140 -56.41 37.04 -39.11
C GLU A 140 -57.73 36.22 -39.15
N ASP A 141 -58.81 37.02 -39.14
CA ASP A 141 -60.13 36.99 -39.83
C ASP A 141 -61.18 35.89 -39.58
#